data_AF-A0AAV2LJC1-F1
#
_entry.id   AF-A0AAV2LJC1-F1
#
_cell.length_a   1.000
_cell.length_b   1.000
_cell.length_c   1.000
_cell.angle_alpha   90.00
_cell.angle_beta   90.00
_cell.angle_gamma   90.00
#
_symmetry.space_group_name_H-M   'P 1'
#
loop_
_entity.id
_entity.type
_entity.pdbx_description
1 polymer ?
#
loop_
_entity_poly.entity_id
_entity_poly.type
_entity_poly.pdbx_seq_one_letter_code
_entity_poly.pdbx_strand_id
1 'polypeptide(L)'
;MKKYCKKDYAVQVHILKADKAGEWWKFTVNIISVYKQGESRIRRGDQFLWVRAKDVACKCPKIKPGKKYLLLGNNEDSPGQSGVVADKGSLVIQWRDTWARRLRKFQQREKKGKCKKP
;
A
#
# COMPACT_ATOMS: atom_id res chain seq x y z
N MET A 1 4.39 4.36 14.37
CA MET A 1 3.26 3.66 14.98
C MET A 1 1.95 4.42 14.78
N LYS A 2 1.83 5.70 15.14
CA LYS A 2 0.59 6.50 14.92
C LYS A 2 0.04 6.39 13.49
N LYS A 3 0.87 6.59 12.45
CA LYS A 3 0.43 6.44 11.03
C LYS A 3 -0.05 5.03 10.68
N TYR A 4 0.67 3.98 11.12
CA TYR A 4 0.26 2.58 10.90
C TYR A 4 -1.10 2.27 11.53
N CYS A 5 -1.36 2.80 12.72
CA CYS A 5 -2.63 2.58 13.42
C CYS A 5 -3.83 3.24 12.75
N LYS A 6 -3.64 4.39 12.12
CA LYS A 6 -4.69 5.12 11.40
C LYS A 6 -5.07 4.50 10.05
N LYS A 7 -4.29 3.54 9.55
CA LYS A 7 -4.48 2.94 8.22
C LYS A 7 -5.10 1.57 8.33
N ASP A 8 -5.93 1.19 7.37
CA ASP A 8 -6.63 -0.10 7.41
C ASP A 8 -5.73 -1.24 6.98
N TYR A 9 -4.81 -0.99 6.04
CA TYR A 9 -3.85 -1.99 5.60
C TYR A 9 -2.42 -1.46 5.50
N ALA A 10 -1.47 -2.39 5.57
CA ALA A 10 -0.04 -2.13 5.47
C ALA A 10 0.64 -3.31 4.79
N VAL A 11 1.21 -3.09 3.60
CA VAL A 11 1.78 -4.15 2.78
C VAL A 11 3.12 -3.74 2.18
N GLN A 12 4.02 -4.72 2.04
CA GLN A 12 5.23 -4.59 1.22
C GLN A 12 4.90 -5.05 -0.19
N VAL A 13 5.12 -4.17 -1.15
CA VAL A 13 4.86 -4.43 -2.58
C VAL A 13 6.12 -4.28 -3.39
N HIS A 14 6.25 -5.06 -4.46
CA HIS A 14 7.26 -4.91 -5.50
C HIS A 14 6.56 -4.50 -6.79
N ILE A 15 6.95 -3.36 -7.36
CA ILE A 15 6.36 -2.88 -8.60
C ILE A 15 6.99 -3.64 -9.75
N LEU A 16 6.18 -4.38 -10.50
CA LEU A 16 6.62 -5.16 -11.65
C LEU A 16 6.50 -4.34 -12.95
N LYS A 17 5.30 -3.84 -13.22
CA LYS A 17 4.97 -3.09 -14.45
C LYS A 17 4.09 -1.89 -14.15
N ALA A 18 4.10 -0.93 -15.06
CA ALA A 18 3.32 0.30 -14.96
C ALA A 18 2.76 0.65 -16.34
N ASP A 19 1.43 0.63 -16.46
CA ASP A 19 0.70 0.85 -17.70
C ASP A 19 -0.25 2.04 -17.52
N LYS A 20 -0.23 2.99 -18.46
CA LYS A 20 -1.17 4.12 -18.43
C LYS A 20 -2.53 3.67 -19.01
N ALA A 21 -3.60 3.90 -18.26
CA ALA A 21 -4.97 3.51 -18.60
C ALA A 21 -5.89 4.75 -18.47
N GLY A 22 -5.81 5.66 -19.44
CA GLY A 22 -6.58 6.91 -19.45
C GLY A 22 -6.20 7.83 -18.29
N GLU A 23 -7.18 8.16 -17.44
CA GLU A 23 -6.99 8.97 -16.23
C GLU A 23 -6.32 8.22 -15.06
N TRP A 24 -6.05 6.92 -15.25
CA TRP A 24 -5.45 6.05 -14.25
C TRP A 24 -4.12 5.49 -14.74
N TRP A 25 -3.29 5.09 -13.79
CA TRP A 25 -2.16 4.21 -13.98
C TRP A 25 -2.46 2.88 -13.31
N LYS A 26 -2.24 1.81 -14.06
CA LYS A 26 -2.33 0.44 -13.60
C LYS A 26 -0.91 -0.06 -13.34
N PHE A 27 -0.58 -0.27 -12.07
CA PHE A 27 0.66 -0.92 -11.68
C PHE A 27 0.40 -2.39 -11.41
N THR A 28 1.15 -3.27 -12.06
CA THR A 28 1.21 -4.68 -11.64
C THR A 28 2.19 -4.78 -10.50
N VAL A 29 1.73 -5.23 -9.34
CA VAL A 29 2.53 -5.29 -8.12
C VAL A 29 2.51 -6.69 -7.52
N ASN A 30 3.65 -7.17 -7.03
CA ASN A 30 3.71 -8.38 -6.22
C ASN A 30 3.65 -8.02 -4.74
N ILE A 31 2.66 -8.54 -4.03
CA ILE A 31 2.54 -8.38 -2.58
C ILE A 31 3.42 -9.41 -1.89
N ILE A 32 4.54 -8.94 -1.36
CA ILE A 32 5.55 -9.77 -0.69
C ILE A 32 5.09 -10.11 0.74
N SER A 33 4.66 -9.10 1.49
CA SER A 33 4.30 -9.24 2.90
C SER A 33 3.09 -8.39 3.26
N VAL A 34 2.20 -8.96 4.05
CA VAL A 34 1.06 -8.25 4.65
C VAL A 34 1.34 -8.07 6.14
N TYR A 35 1.49 -6.81 6.56
CA TYR A 35 1.75 -6.43 7.96
C TYR A 35 0.50 -5.99 8.70
N LYS A 36 -0.50 -5.49 7.97
CA LYS A 36 -1.83 -5.15 8.49
C LYS A 36 -2.85 -5.44 7.41
N GLN A 37 -3.94 -6.05 7.83
CA GLN A 37 -5.07 -6.39 6.97
C GLN A 37 -6.31 -5.72 7.56
N GLY A 38 -7.04 -4.97 6.72
CA GLY A 38 -8.33 -4.39 7.07
C GLY A 38 -9.46 -5.35 6.68
N GLU A 39 -10.65 -4.80 6.49
CA GLU A 39 -11.82 -5.56 6.01
C GLU A 39 -11.59 -6.15 4.61
N SER A 40 -10.98 -5.39 3.70
CA SER A 40 -10.54 -5.88 2.39
C SER A 40 -9.44 -6.93 2.53
N ARG A 41 -9.70 -8.14 2.03
CA ARG A 41 -8.75 -9.27 2.09
C ARG A 41 -7.64 -9.14 1.06
N ILE A 42 -6.53 -8.52 1.45
CA ILE A 42 -5.32 -8.43 0.64
C ILE A 42 -4.53 -9.74 0.75
N ARG A 43 -4.16 -10.34 -0.39
CA ARG A 43 -3.42 -11.61 -0.47
C ARG A 43 -2.00 -11.37 -0.99
N ARG A 44 -1.07 -12.27 -0.64
CA ARG A 44 0.25 -12.31 -1.24
C ARG A 44 0.16 -12.74 -2.72
N GLY A 45 1.12 -12.33 -3.51
CA GLY A 45 1.16 -12.58 -4.95
C GLY A 45 0.82 -11.34 -5.78
N ASP A 46 0.60 -11.55 -7.06
CA ASP A 46 0.41 -10.45 -8.01
C ASP A 46 -0.99 -9.85 -7.90
N GLN A 47 -1.04 -8.53 -7.83
CA GLN A 47 -2.25 -7.73 -7.75
C GLN A 47 -2.09 -6.44 -8.55
N PHE A 48 -3.21 -5.75 -8.80
CA PHE A 48 -3.19 -4.43 -9.41
C PHE A 48 -3.22 -3.33 -8.35
N LEU A 49 -2.36 -2.34 -8.54
CA LEU A 49 -2.37 -1.09 -7.81
C LEU A 49 -2.76 0.03 -8.77
N TRP A 50 -3.86 0.70 -8.47
CA TRP A 50 -4.38 1.82 -9.26
C TRP A 50 -3.98 3.15 -8.64
N VAL A 51 -3.47 4.05 -9.47
CA VAL A 51 -3.06 5.41 -9.06
C VAL A 51 -3.61 6.40 -10.09
N ARG A 52 -4.15 7.53 -9.66
CA ARG A 52 -4.62 8.53 -10.64
C ARG A 52 -3.45 9.12 -11.41
N ALA A 53 -3.64 9.37 -12.70
CA ALA A 53 -2.60 9.92 -13.57
C ALA A 53 -2.07 11.28 -13.10
N LYS A 54 -2.95 12.12 -12.50
CA LYS A 54 -2.55 13.39 -11.88
C LYS A 54 -1.56 13.21 -10.72
N ASP A 55 -1.69 12.13 -9.95
CA ASP A 55 -0.84 11.85 -8.78
C ASP A 55 0.50 11.25 -9.20
N VAL A 56 0.52 10.48 -10.30
CA VAL A 56 1.76 10.04 -10.94
C VAL A 56 2.51 11.23 -11.57
N ALA A 57 1.80 12.14 -12.24
CA ALA A 57 2.38 13.33 -12.88
C ALA A 57 3.04 14.29 -11.88
N CYS A 58 2.44 14.48 -10.69
CA CYS A 58 3.05 15.29 -9.64
C CYS A 58 4.21 14.58 -8.91
N LYS A 59 4.54 13.33 -9.31
CA LYS A 59 5.55 12.47 -8.68
C LYS A 59 5.25 12.20 -7.19
N CYS A 60 3.99 12.25 -6.78
CA CYS A 60 3.56 12.02 -5.41
C CYS A 60 2.52 10.90 -5.41
N PRO A 61 2.94 9.62 -5.43
CA PRO A 61 4.26 9.11 -5.04
C PRO A 61 5.23 8.78 -6.19
N LYS A 62 6.55 8.86 -5.93
CA LYS A 62 7.64 8.43 -6.85
C LYS A 62 7.70 6.90 -6.96
N ILE A 63 6.74 6.32 -7.66
CA ILE A 63 6.70 4.89 -7.97
C ILE A 63 7.59 4.61 -9.18
N LYS A 64 8.48 3.63 -9.05
CA LYS A 64 9.35 3.14 -10.13
C LYS A 64 9.23 1.62 -10.23
N PRO A 65 9.07 1.05 -11.44
CA PRO A 65 9.19 -0.38 -11.66
C PRO A 65 10.52 -0.94 -11.13
N GLY A 66 10.53 -2.21 -10.75
CA GLY A 66 11.69 -2.91 -10.20
C GLY A 66 11.99 -2.61 -8.74
N LYS A 67 11.33 -1.63 -8.11
CA LYS A 67 11.57 -1.25 -6.71
C LYS A 67 10.49 -1.76 -5.76
N LYS A 68 10.89 -1.98 -4.50
CA LYS A 68 10.02 -2.36 -3.40
C LYS A 68 9.55 -1.14 -2.63
N TYR A 69 8.30 -1.16 -2.17
CA TYR A 69 7.66 -0.07 -1.44
C TYR A 69 6.86 -0.62 -0.25
N LEU A 70 6.75 0.19 0.80
CA LEU A 70 5.71 0.05 1.81
C LEU A 70 4.51 0.88 1.35
N LEU A 71 3.38 0.20 1.16
CA LEU A 71 2.09 0.80 0.86
C LEU A 71 1.22 0.71 2.12
N LEU A 72 0.71 1.86 2.55
CA LEU A 72 -0.26 2.01 3.63
C LEU A 72 -1.45 2.77 3.08
N GLY A 73 -2.65 2.22 3.18
CA GLY A 73 -3.85 2.88 2.70
C GLY A 73 -5.05 2.61 3.59
N ASN A 74 -6.17 3.20 3.20
CA ASN A 74 -7.47 2.93 3.79
C ASN A 74 -8.26 2.04 2.83
N ASN A 75 -9.24 1.31 3.34
CA ASN A 75 -10.18 0.62 2.45
C ASN A 75 -11.05 1.69 1.78
N GLU A 76 -10.64 2.13 0.60
CA GLU A 76 -11.54 2.87 -0.29
C GLU A 76 -12.03 1.92 -1.37
N ASP A 77 -13.31 2.04 -1.70
CA ASP A 77 -13.94 1.30 -2.78
C ASP A 77 -13.17 1.56 -4.07
N SER A 78 -12.53 0.51 -4.58
CA SER A 78 -11.94 0.55 -5.90
C SER A 78 -13.11 0.71 -6.88
N PRO A 79 -13.16 1.78 -7.70
CA PRO A 79 -14.32 2.04 -8.54
C PRO A 79 -14.43 0.94 -9.59
N GLY A 80 -15.26 -0.07 -9.33
CA GLY A 80 -15.54 -1.20 -10.22
C GLY A 80 -14.35 -2.08 -10.63
N GLN A 81 -13.15 -1.87 -10.08
CA GLN A 81 -11.92 -2.54 -10.52
C GLN A 81 -11.30 -3.33 -9.37
N SER A 82 -10.98 -4.61 -9.60
CA SER A 82 -10.26 -5.42 -8.62
C SER A 82 -8.85 -4.86 -8.41
N GLY A 83 -8.49 -4.51 -7.17
CA GLY A 83 -7.14 -4.02 -6.85
C GLY A 83 -7.08 -3.20 -5.58
N VAL A 84 -5.89 -2.65 -5.34
CA VAL A 84 -5.63 -1.68 -4.29
C VAL A 84 -5.53 -0.29 -4.92
N VAL A 85 -6.11 0.74 -4.32
CA VAL A 85 -5.97 2.12 -4.79
C VAL A 85 -4.96 2.86 -3.92
N ALA A 86 -4.04 3.59 -4.55
CA ALA A 86 -3.19 4.57 -3.86
C ALA A 86 -3.62 5.99 -4.23
N ASP A 87 -4.22 6.65 -3.25
CA ASP A 87 -4.82 7.99 -3.29
C ASP A 87 -4.04 8.99 -2.39
N LYS A 88 -4.59 10.19 -2.18
CA LYS A 88 -3.99 11.20 -1.27
C LYS A 88 -3.92 10.74 0.19
N GLY A 89 -4.84 9.87 0.61
CA GLY A 89 -4.79 9.22 1.91
C GLY A 89 -3.69 8.17 2.01
N SER A 90 -3.26 7.58 0.90
CA SER A 90 -2.28 6.50 0.87
C SER A 90 -0.85 7.00 1.02
N LEU A 91 -0.03 6.24 1.75
CA LEU A 91 1.39 6.48 1.90
C LEU A 91 2.17 5.39 1.18
N VAL A 92 2.88 5.78 0.13
CA VAL A 92 3.79 4.92 -0.63
C VAL A 92 5.21 5.42 -0.46
N ILE A 93 6.05 4.62 0.21
CA ILE A 93 7.44 4.97 0.48
C ILE A 93 8.36 3.82 0.13
N GLN A 94 9.53 4.12 -0.46
CA GLN A 94 10.46 3.09 -0.88
C GLN A 94 10.90 2.24 0.32
N TRP A 95 10.84 0.92 0.15
CA TRP A 95 11.11 -0.06 1.19
C TRP A 95 12.54 0.07 1.75
N ARG A 96 12.67 -0.11 3.06
CA ARG A 96 13.95 -0.28 3.77
C ARG A 96 13.86 -1.51 4.67
N ASP A 97 14.85 -2.37 4.66
CA ASP A 97 14.78 -3.66 5.38
C ASP A 97 14.65 -3.50 6.90
N THR A 98 15.15 -2.40 7.45
CA THR A 98 14.95 -2.03 8.87
C THR A 98 13.47 -1.88 9.23
N TRP A 99 12.59 -1.62 8.26
CA TRP A 99 11.15 -1.47 8.49
C TRP A 99 10.44 -2.80 8.70
N ALA A 100 10.89 -3.93 8.14
CA ALA A 100 10.27 -5.23 8.40
C ALA A 100 10.20 -5.53 9.90
N ARG A 101 11.33 -5.36 10.60
CA ARG A 101 11.43 -5.59 12.05
C ARG A 101 10.50 -4.63 12.80
N ARG A 102 10.43 -3.37 12.39
CA ARG A 102 9.59 -2.34 13.02
C ARG A 102 8.09 -2.58 12.81
N LEU A 103 7.69 -2.98 11.61
CA LEU A 103 6.30 -3.28 11.26
C LEU A 103 5.80 -4.54 11.98
N ARG A 104 6.63 -5.58 12.09
CA ARG A 104 6.30 -6.77 12.91
C ARG A 104 6.06 -6.40 14.38
N LYS A 105 6.87 -5.51 14.96
CA LYS A 105 6.64 -4.98 16.31
C LYS A 105 5.32 -4.20 16.41
N PHE A 106 4.97 -3.42 15.38
CA PHE A 106 3.70 -2.69 15.35
C PHE A 106 2.50 -3.63 15.26
N GLN A 107 2.56 -4.63 14.38
CA GLN A 107 1.55 -5.67 14.25
C GLN A 107 1.32 -6.41 15.57
N GLN A 108 2.39 -6.79 16.28
CA GLN A 108 2.25 -7.46 17.58
C GLN A 108 1.63 -6.55 18.64
N ARG A 109 1.94 -5.25 18.63
CA ARG A 109 1.34 -4.29 19.56
C ARG A 109 -0.13 -4.00 19.24
N GLU A 110 -0.49 -3.96 17.96
CA GLU A 110 -1.88 -3.83 17.52
C GLU A 110 -2.73 -5.03 17.94
N LYS A 111 -2.22 -6.27 17.76
CA LYS A 111 -2.86 -7.48 18.29
C LYS A 111 -3.08 -7.46 19.80
N LYS A 112 -2.29 -6.68 20.54
CA LYS A 112 -2.44 -6.44 21.99
C LYS A 112 -3.33 -5.23 22.33
N GLY A 113 -4.12 -4.73 21.37
CA GLY A 113 -5.02 -3.58 21.56
C GLY A 113 -4.33 -2.22 21.73
N LYS A 114 -3.00 -2.13 21.53
CA LYS A 114 -2.24 -0.87 21.76
C LYS A 114 -2.33 0.14 20.61
N CYS A 115 -3.29 -0.07 19.71
CA CYS A 115 -3.49 0.73 18.53
C CYS A 115 -4.76 1.55 18.71
N LYS A 116 -4.61 2.78 19.21
CA LYS A 116 -5.73 3.72 19.36
C LYS A 116 -5.96 4.37 18.00
N LYS A 117 -7.06 4.02 17.33
CA LYS A 117 -7.59 4.83 16.22
C LYS A 117 -8.06 6.16 16.88
N PRO A 118 -7.60 7.33 16.41
CA PRO A 118 -8.14 8.61 16.88
C PRO A 118 -9.59 8.77 16.44
#